data_AF-A0A0F0CAR0-F1
#
_entry.id   AF-A0A0F0CAR0-F1
#
_cell.length_a   1.000
_cell.length_b   1.000
_cell.length_c   1.000
_cell.angle_alpha   90.00
_cell.angle_beta   90.00
_cell.angle_gamma   90.00
#
_symmetry.space_group_name_H-M   'P 1'
#
loop_
_entity.id
_entity.type
_entity.pdbx_description
1 polymer ?
#
loop_
_entity_poly.entity_id
_entity_poly.type
_entity_poly.pdbx_seq_one_letter_code
_entity_poly.pdbx_strand_id
1 'polypeptide(L)'
;MSSQTSSVAQQVRIQQWAHLIRDCQNRPCEMTLDTWCLLHGINKATYYYRLRKVRQACLNVMTPTKPVFVELSLPVTTKPDRLAENNSSPPIAILHGKNGLTLQLLPTVPSELVDAVLKVISHAE
;
A
#
# COMPACT_ATOMS: atom_id res chain seq x y z
N MET A 1 -25.80 -26.59 -1.94
CA MET A 1 -25.73 -25.43 -1.04
C MET A 1 -25.07 -25.90 0.25
N SER A 2 -23.85 -25.44 0.56
CA SER A 2 -23.24 -25.73 1.86
C SER A 2 -23.93 -24.90 2.94
N SER A 3 -24.43 -25.55 4.00
CA SER A 3 -25.00 -24.84 5.15
C SER A 3 -23.94 -23.97 5.81
N GLN A 4 -24.36 -22.86 6.44
CA GLN A 4 -23.45 -21.93 7.14
C GLN A 4 -22.53 -22.67 8.13
N THR A 5 -23.08 -23.65 8.86
CA THR A 5 -22.34 -24.53 9.77
C THR A 5 -21.26 -25.36 9.09
N SER A 6 -21.52 -25.88 7.89
CA SER A 6 -20.56 -26.64 7.09
C SER A 6 -19.39 -25.77 6.61
N SER A 7 -19.68 -24.53 6.21
CA SER A 7 -18.66 -23.55 5.81
C SER A 7 -17.73 -23.21 6.98
N VAL A 8 -18.30 -22.90 8.15
CA VAL A 8 -17.53 -22.61 9.37
C VAL A 8 -16.69 -23.82 9.78
N ALA A 9 -17.25 -25.03 9.77
CA ALA A 9 -16.51 -26.26 10.09
C ALA A 9 -15.35 -26.52 9.12
N GLN A 10 -15.50 -26.18 7.84
CA GLN A 10 -14.39 -26.26 6.88
C GLN A 10 -13.30 -25.25 7.22
N GLN A 11 -13.66 -24.01 7.53
CA GLN A 11 -12.69 -22.96 7.87
C GLN A 11 -11.90 -23.32 9.13
N VAL A 12 -12.57 -23.82 10.17
CA VAL A 12 -11.91 -24.26 11.41
C VAL A 12 -10.89 -25.37 11.13
N ARG A 13 -11.24 -26.37 10.31
CA ARG A 13 -10.30 -27.43 9.92
C ARG A 13 -9.09 -26.89 9.16
N ILE A 14 -9.28 -25.95 8.25
CA ILE A 14 -8.18 -25.32 7.51
C ILE A 14 -7.24 -24.58 8.49
N GLN A 15 -7.79 -23.86 9.46
CA GLN A 15 -6.99 -23.19 10.50
C GLN A 15 -6.19 -24.20 11.34
N GLN A 16 -6.82 -25.28 11.80
CA GLN A 16 -6.14 -26.36 12.54
C GLN A 16 -5.00 -26.97 11.73
N TRP A 17 -5.21 -27.20 10.43
CA TRP A 17 -4.16 -27.71 9.55
C TRP A 17 -3.02 -26.69 9.36
N ALA A 18 -3.33 -25.39 9.31
CA ALA A 18 -2.31 -24.35 9.21
C ALA A 18 -1.41 -24.32 10.46
N HIS A 19 -1.99 -24.50 11.66
CA HIS A 19 -1.21 -24.66 12.90
C HIS A 19 -0.29 -25.89 12.82
N LEU A 20 -0.82 -27.04 12.46
CA LEU A 20 -0.06 -28.28 12.33
C LEU A 20 1.10 -28.15 11.32
N ILE A 21 0.87 -27.47 10.19
CA ILE A 21 1.92 -27.22 9.19
C ILE A 21 3.01 -26.31 9.75
N ARG A 22 2.63 -25.27 10.50
CA ARG A 22 3.59 -24.38 11.16
C ARG A 22 4.46 -25.14 12.17
N ASP A 23 3.85 -26.02 12.96
CA ASP A 23 4.57 -26.86 13.92
C ASP A 23 5.54 -27.82 13.20
N CYS A 24 5.14 -28.36 12.05
CA CYS A 24 6.01 -29.18 11.20
C CYS A 24 7.18 -28.38 10.59
N GLN A 25 6.95 -27.12 10.23
CA GLN A 25 8.00 -26.23 9.71
C GLN A 25 9.00 -25.82 10.79
N ASN A 26 8.55 -25.71 12.03
CA ASN A 26 9.38 -25.38 13.20
C ASN A 26 10.04 -26.61 13.84
N ARG A 27 9.97 -27.78 13.20
CA ARG A 27 10.60 -29.00 13.72
C ARG A 27 12.13 -28.89 13.71
N PRO A 28 12.85 -29.60 14.60
CA PRO A 28 14.31 -29.68 14.57
C PRO A 28 14.84 -30.14 13.20
N CYS A 29 15.95 -29.58 12.73
CA CYS A 29 16.55 -29.93 11.43
C CYS A 29 16.84 -31.42 11.27
N GLU A 30 17.23 -32.08 12.37
CA GLU A 30 17.53 -33.52 12.42
C GLU A 30 16.28 -34.40 12.28
N MET A 31 15.06 -33.84 12.43
CA MET A 31 13.83 -34.61 12.33
C MET A 31 13.26 -34.61 10.90
N THR A 32 13.09 -35.81 10.34
CA THR A 32 12.48 -36.00 9.01
C THR A 32 10.96 -35.74 9.04
N LEU A 33 10.38 -35.43 7.88
CA LEU A 33 8.92 -35.29 7.79
C LEU A 33 8.18 -36.58 8.17
N ASP A 34 8.75 -37.74 7.84
CA ASP A 34 8.11 -39.03 8.08
C ASP A 34 8.05 -39.37 9.58
N THR A 35 9.14 -39.13 10.32
CA THR A 35 9.18 -39.27 11.79
C THR A 35 8.25 -38.28 12.48
N TRP A 36 8.22 -37.03 12.03
CA TRP A 36 7.29 -36.02 12.54
C TRP A 36 5.83 -36.41 12.32
N CYS A 37 5.49 -36.91 11.12
CA CYS A 37 4.14 -37.36 10.79
C CYS A 37 3.69 -38.53 11.70
N LEU A 38 4.57 -39.51 11.93
CA LEU A 38 4.31 -40.63 12.83
C LEU A 38 4.00 -40.16 14.25
N LEU A 39 4.80 -39.22 14.79
CA LEU A 39 4.60 -38.65 16.13
C LEU A 39 3.26 -37.90 16.25
N HIS A 40 2.80 -37.29 15.16
CA HIS A 40 1.53 -36.56 15.11
C HIS A 40 0.34 -37.42 14.64
N GLY A 41 0.52 -38.74 14.52
CA GLY A 41 -0.54 -39.68 14.16
C GLY A 41 -1.09 -39.49 12.74
N ILE A 42 -0.29 -38.93 11.83
CA ILE A 42 -0.67 -38.75 10.42
C ILE A 42 0.33 -39.45 9.50
N ASN A 43 -0.09 -39.71 8.27
CA ASN A 43 0.81 -40.15 7.21
C ASN A 43 1.24 -38.98 6.32
N LYS A 44 2.32 -39.19 5.56
CA LYS A 44 2.88 -38.20 4.64
C LYS A 44 1.88 -37.70 3.60
N ALA A 45 1.04 -38.60 3.07
CA ALA A 45 0.00 -38.25 2.11
C ALA A 45 -1.03 -37.27 2.69
N THR A 46 -1.44 -37.50 3.94
CA THR A 46 -2.36 -36.64 4.69
C THR A 46 -1.73 -35.27 4.94
N TYR A 47 -0.45 -35.23 5.32
CA TYR A 47 0.29 -33.97 5.48
C TYR A 47 0.27 -33.15 4.20
N TYR A 48 0.66 -33.72 3.06
CA TYR A 48 0.69 -33.00 1.79
C TYR A 48 -0.71 -32.60 1.29
N TYR A 49 -1.73 -33.42 1.53
CA TYR A 49 -3.11 -33.06 1.27
C TYR A 49 -3.53 -31.80 2.06
N ARG A 50 -3.26 -31.78 3.36
CA ARG A 50 -3.56 -30.64 4.24
C ARG A 50 -2.78 -29.40 3.83
N LEU A 51 -1.49 -29.54 3.51
CA LEU A 51 -0.65 -28.46 3.02
C LEU A 51 -1.21 -27.83 1.73
N ARG A 52 -1.63 -28.67 0.78
CA ARG A 52 -2.27 -28.21 -0.45
C ARG A 52 -3.55 -27.42 -0.16
N LYS A 53 -4.40 -27.92 0.74
CA LYS A 53 -5.65 -27.26 1.11
C LYS A 53 -5.44 -25.92 1.80
N VAL A 54 -4.47 -25.82 2.70
CA VAL A 54 -4.11 -24.56 3.35
C VAL A 54 -3.60 -23.54 2.35
N ARG A 55 -2.69 -23.94 1.44
CA ARG A 55 -2.21 -23.05 0.37
C ARG A 55 -3.35 -22.54 -0.53
N GLN A 56 -4.27 -23.42 -0.91
CA GLN A 56 -5.44 -23.03 -1.70
C GLN A 56 -6.34 -22.03 -0.95
N ALA A 57 -6.55 -22.23 0.36
CA ALA A 57 -7.32 -21.30 1.17
C ALA A 57 -6.65 -19.92 1.27
N CYS A 58 -5.31 -19.87 1.44
CA CYS A 58 -4.57 -18.60 1.43
C CYS A 58 -4.71 -17.88 0.09
N LEU A 59 -4.59 -18.61 -1.02
CA LEU A 59 -4.78 -18.04 -2.35
C LEU A 59 -6.18 -17.47 -2.52
N ASN A 60 -7.24 -18.18 -2.10
CA ASN A 60 -8.61 -17.67 -2.18
C ASN A 60 -8.83 -16.37 -1.40
N VAL A 61 -8.11 -16.16 -0.29
CA VAL A 61 -8.13 -14.91 0.48
C VAL A 61 -7.35 -13.81 -0.23
N MET A 62 -6.19 -14.14 -0.80
CA MET A 62 -5.34 -13.19 -1.54
C MET A 62 -5.90 -12.81 -2.91
N THR A 63 -6.65 -13.70 -3.58
CA THR A 63 -7.37 -13.38 -4.81
C THR A 63 -8.51 -12.45 -4.43
N PRO A 64 -8.43 -11.14 -4.71
CA PRO A 64 -9.54 -10.25 -4.42
C PRO A 64 -10.77 -10.76 -5.18
N THR A 65 -11.93 -10.75 -4.51
CA THR A 65 -13.23 -11.11 -5.11
C THR A 65 -13.54 -10.08 -6.18
N LYS A 66 -13.06 -10.34 -7.41
CA LYS A 66 -12.94 -9.35 -8.49
C LYS A 66 -12.07 -8.14 -8.07
N PRO A 67 -11.35 -7.48 -8.98
CA PRO A 67 -11.07 -6.08 -8.73
C PRO A 67 -12.44 -5.42 -8.51
N VAL A 68 -12.70 -4.93 -7.30
CA VAL A 68 -13.77 -3.95 -7.13
C VAL A 68 -13.26 -2.76 -7.93
N PHE A 69 -13.69 -2.69 -9.19
CA PHE A 69 -13.59 -1.47 -9.98
C PHE A 69 -14.47 -0.49 -9.23
N VAL A 70 -13.87 0.21 -8.27
CA VAL A 70 -14.42 1.46 -7.78
C VAL A 70 -14.23 2.36 -8.98
N GLU A 71 -15.29 2.52 -9.76
CA GLU A 71 -15.39 3.62 -10.69
C GLU A 71 -15.27 4.87 -9.80
N LEU A 72 -14.04 5.40 -9.70
CA LEU A 72 -13.85 6.73 -9.17
C LEU A 72 -14.77 7.57 -10.04
N SER A 73 -15.84 8.10 -9.43
CA SER A 73 -16.67 9.07 -10.11
C SER A 73 -15.70 10.07 -10.71
N LEU A 74 -15.65 10.13 -12.04
CA LEU A 74 -14.89 11.17 -12.73
C LEU A 74 -15.27 12.45 -11.99
N PRO A 75 -14.27 13.22 -11.49
CA PRO A 75 -14.57 14.47 -10.82
C PRO A 75 -15.53 15.16 -11.74
N VAL A 76 -16.75 15.44 -11.23
CA VAL A 76 -17.86 15.95 -12.02
C VAL A 76 -17.23 17.00 -12.90
N THR A 77 -17.23 16.73 -14.21
CA THR A 77 -16.79 17.72 -15.17
C THR A 77 -17.88 18.76 -15.10
N THR A 78 -17.78 19.66 -14.12
CA THR A 78 -18.40 20.98 -14.13
C THR A 78 -17.70 21.76 -15.21
N LYS A 79 -17.88 21.31 -16.45
CA LYS A 79 -17.38 21.90 -17.67
C LYS A 79 -15.83 21.96 -17.68
N PRO A 80 -15.17 21.93 -18.84
CA PRO A 80 -13.87 22.57 -18.94
C PRO A 80 -14.14 24.06 -18.80
N ASP A 81 -14.22 24.56 -17.56
CA ASP A 81 -13.95 25.97 -17.37
C ASP A 81 -12.46 26.14 -17.67
N ARG A 82 -12.21 27.01 -18.62
CA ARG A 82 -10.89 27.33 -19.13
C ARG A 82 -10.03 27.87 -17.98
N LEU A 83 -9.29 27.01 -17.30
CA LEU A 83 -8.26 27.43 -16.36
C LEU A 83 -6.96 26.64 -16.59
N ALA A 84 -6.62 26.50 -17.87
CA ALA A 84 -5.24 26.65 -18.30
C ALA A 84 -5.00 28.14 -18.56
N GLU A 85 -5.16 28.98 -17.54
CA GLU A 85 -4.78 30.39 -17.52
C GLU A 85 -4.83 30.85 -16.06
N ASN A 86 -3.72 31.33 -15.54
CA ASN A 86 -3.63 32.15 -14.33
C ASN A 86 -3.93 31.48 -12.97
N ASN A 87 -2.95 30.73 -12.44
CA ASN A 87 -2.51 31.00 -11.06
C ASN A 87 -1.73 32.34 -11.05
N SER A 88 -2.39 33.42 -11.49
CA SER A 88 -1.90 34.79 -11.40
C SER A 88 -2.61 35.40 -10.21
N SER A 89 -2.22 34.98 -9.01
CA SER A 89 -2.33 35.92 -7.90
C SER A 89 -1.37 37.05 -8.25
N PRO A 90 -1.84 38.31 -8.40
CA PRO A 90 -0.94 39.40 -8.71
C PRO A 90 0.13 39.45 -7.62
N PRO A 91 1.41 39.65 -7.97
CA PRO A 91 2.45 39.79 -6.98
C PRO A 91 2.10 40.95 -6.04
N ILE A 92 2.25 40.72 -4.74
CA ILE A 92 2.00 41.74 -3.71
C ILE A 92 3.00 42.89 -3.86
N ALA A 93 4.22 42.58 -4.29
CA ALA A 93 5.25 43.56 -4.57
C ALA A 93 6.17 43.06 -5.68
N ILE A 94 6.67 44.02 -6.47
CA ILE A 94 7.69 43.79 -7.49
C ILE A 94 8.88 44.71 -7.14
N LEU A 95 10.06 44.13 -6.96
CA LEU A 95 11.29 44.85 -6.67
C LEU A 95 12.19 44.82 -7.92
N HIS A 96 12.65 45.99 -8.36
CA HIS A 96 13.58 46.13 -9.48
C HIS A 96 14.99 46.41 -8.94
N GLY A 97 15.94 45.51 -9.22
CA GLY A 97 17.35 45.66 -8.88
C GLY A 97 18.15 46.38 -9.96
N LYS A 98 19.30 46.96 -9.57
CA LYS A 98 20.18 47.73 -10.47
C LYS A 98 20.76 46.89 -11.63
N ASN A 99 20.83 45.56 -11.45
CA ASN A 99 21.42 44.62 -12.42
C ASN A 99 20.38 44.08 -13.42
N GLY A 100 19.19 44.69 -13.51
CA GLY A 100 18.08 44.20 -14.33
C GLY A 100 17.34 43.00 -13.73
N LEU A 101 17.69 42.59 -12.50
CA LEU A 101 16.98 41.56 -11.76
C LEU A 101 15.63 42.09 -11.29
N THR A 102 14.57 41.30 -11.46
CA THR A 102 13.23 41.62 -10.96
C THR A 102 12.74 40.51 -10.05
N LEU A 103 12.30 40.88 -8.85
CA LEU A 103 11.82 39.94 -7.84
C LEU A 103 10.33 40.17 -7.61
N GLN A 104 9.53 39.12 -7.85
CA GLN A 104 8.08 39.15 -7.68
C GLN A 104 7.71 38.38 -6.40
N LEU A 105 7.07 39.07 -5.45
CA LEU A 105 6.66 38.50 -4.17
C LEU A 105 5.22 38.02 -4.25
N LEU A 106 5.01 36.71 -4.14
CA LEU A 106 3.68 36.12 -4.06
C LEU A 106 3.18 36.06 -2.60
N PRO A 107 1.84 36.07 -2.38
CA PRO A 107 1.25 36.04 -1.04
C PRO A 107 1.66 34.86 -0.16
N THR A 108 2.05 33.76 -0.79
CA THR A 108 2.33 32.48 -0.12
C THR A 108 3.81 32.28 0.21
N VAL A 109 4.66 33.31 0.02
CA VAL A 109 6.10 33.18 0.22
C VAL A 109 6.45 33.35 1.71
N PRO A 110 7.13 32.38 2.34
CA PRO A 110 7.58 32.50 3.72
C PRO A 110 8.71 33.54 3.84
N SER A 111 8.70 34.30 4.93
CA SER A 111 9.64 35.41 5.19
C SER A 111 11.11 34.97 5.18
N GLU A 112 11.40 33.73 5.59
CA GLU A 112 12.75 33.15 5.57
C GLU A 112 13.33 33.07 4.16
N LEU A 113 12.51 32.71 3.16
CA LEU A 113 12.96 32.65 1.77
C LEU A 113 13.19 34.04 1.18
N VAL A 114 12.36 35.02 1.56
CA VAL A 114 12.55 36.41 1.14
C VAL A 114 13.88 36.94 1.67
N ASP A 115 14.18 36.72 2.95
CA ASP A 115 15.43 37.18 3.57
C ASP A 115 16.66 36.50 2.96
N ALA A 116 16.60 35.18 2.74
CA ALA A 116 17.68 34.44 2.10
C ALA A 116 17.98 34.96 0.69
N VAL A 117 16.94 35.20 -0.12
CA VAL A 117 17.11 35.69 -1.50
C VAL A 117 17.63 37.14 -1.51
N LEU A 118 17.10 38.02 -0.66
CA LEU A 118 17.60 39.40 -0.55
C LEU A 118 19.06 39.44 -0.11
N LYS A 119 19.45 38.57 0.83
CA LYS A 119 20.84 38.45 1.29
C LYS A 119 21.76 37.99 0.17
N VAL A 120 21.39 36.97 -0.59
CA VAL A 120 22.17 36.50 -1.75
C VAL A 120 22.31 37.60 -2.80
N ILE A 121 21.23 38.32 -3.11
CA ILE A 121 21.27 39.44 -4.07
C ILE A 121 22.17 40.58 -3.55
N SER A 122 22.17 40.86 -2.25
CA SER A 122 23.05 41.89 -1.66
C SER A 122 24.54 41.53 -1.73
N HIS A 123 24.88 40.25 -1.83
CA HIS A 123 26.25 39.76 -2.01
C HIS A 123 26.65 39.58 -3.48
N ALA A 124 25.71 39.78 -4.41
CA ALA A 124 25.93 39.70 -5.86
C ALA A 124 26.19 41.08 -6.50
N GLU A 125 26.35 42.13 -5.69
CA GLU A 125 26.95 43.43 -6.08
C GLU A 125 28.48 43.38 -5.97
#